data_AF-A0A366GV00-F1
#
_entry.id   AF-A0A366GV00-F1
#
_cell.length_a   1.000
_cell.length_b   1.000
_cell.length_c   1.000
_cell.angle_alpha   90.00
_cell.angle_beta   90.00
_cell.angle_gamma   90.00
#
_symmetry.space_group_name_H-M   'P 1'
#
loop_
_entity.id
_entity.type
_entity.pdbx_description
1 polymer ?
#
loop_
_entity_poly.entity_id
_entity_poly.type
_entity_poly.pdbx_seq_one_letter_code
_entity_poly.pdbx_strand_id
1 'polypeptide(L)' 'MDDYERIILDVNDTELEMLNTIREHFKEKHGVELSHGALLRDLMDIEYIRITEDRHKYD' A
#
# COMPACT_ATOMS: atom_id res chain seq x y z
N MET A 1 22.48 -10.47 -10.07
CA MET A 1 21.27 -9.90 -10.70
C MET A 1 20.17 -10.24 -9.74
N ASP A 2 19.93 -9.36 -8.77
CA ASP A 2 18.93 -9.58 -7.72
C ASP A 2 17.54 -9.57 -8.37
N ASP A 3 16.87 -10.71 -8.33
CA ASP A 3 15.46 -10.84 -8.71
C ASP A 3 14.63 -10.11 -7.66
N TYR A 4 14.42 -8.80 -7.85
CA TYR A 4 13.43 -8.07 -7.07
C TYR A 4 12.04 -8.57 -7.48
N GLU A 5 11.43 -9.38 -6.62
CA GLU A 5 10.04 -9.78 -6.77
C GLU A 5 9.16 -8.52 -6.79
N ARG A 6 8.63 -8.20 -7.96
CA ARG A 6 7.81 -7.01 -8.17
C ARG A 6 6.37 -7.36 -7.85
N ILE A 7 5.93 -7.02 -6.65
CA ILE A 7 4.52 -7.14 -6.26
C ILE A 7 3.74 -6.05 -7.02
N ILE A 8 2.82 -6.48 -7.91
CA ILE A 8 1.86 -5.59 -8.55
C ILE A 8 0.60 -5.63 -7.70
N LEU A 9 0.31 -4.49 -7.05
CA LEU A 9 -0.88 -4.31 -6.25
C LEU A 9 -1.95 -3.63 -7.09
N ASP A 10 -3.03 -4.36 -7.32
CA ASP A 10 -4.23 -3.83 -7.94
C ASP A 10 -5.06 -3.13 -6.86
N VAL A 11 -4.81 -1.84 -6.69
CA VAL A 11 -5.53 -0.97 -5.76
C VAL A 11 -6.60 -0.20 -6.53
N ASN A 12 -7.82 -0.18 -6.01
CA ASN A 12 -8.88 0.62 -6.59
C ASN A 12 -8.75 2.10 -6.20
N ASP A 13 -9.51 2.98 -6.87
CA ASP A 13 -9.45 4.43 -6.64
C ASP A 13 -9.76 4.82 -5.18
N THR A 14 -10.68 4.11 -4.51
CA THR A 14 -11.03 4.35 -3.10
C THR A 14 -9.88 4.00 -2.16
N GLU A 15 -9.18 2.89 -2.42
CA GLU A 15 -8.00 2.47 -1.66
C GLU A 15 -6.84 3.45 -1.86
N LEU A 16 -6.65 3.93 -3.09
CA LEU A 16 -5.68 4.98 -3.40
C LEU A 16 -5.96 6.28 -2.64
N GLU A 17 -7.22 6.70 -2.58
CA GLU A 17 -7.63 7.88 -1.82
C GLU A 17 -7.35 7.70 -0.33
N MET A 18 -7.70 6.54 0.25
CA MET A 18 -7.41 6.22 1.64
C MET A 18 -5.91 6.27 1.95
N LEU A 19 -5.06 5.68 1.09
CA LEU A 19 -3.61 5.74 1.25
C LEU A 19 -3.09 7.17 1.19
N ASN A 20 -3.62 8.00 0.29
CA ASN A 20 -3.24 9.41 0.21
C ASN A 20 -3.62 10.18 1.48
N THR A 21 -4.84 9.99 2.00
CA THR A 21 -5.27 10.62 3.25
C THR A 21 -4.36 10.26 4.43
N ILE A 22 -3.98 8.98 4.56
CA ILE A 22 -3.07 8.55 5.63
C ILE A 22 -1.70 9.21 5.45
N ARG A 23 -1.16 9.22 4.23
CA ARG A 23 0.13 9.85 3.93
C ARG A 23 0.14 11.35 4.25
N GLU A 24 -0.91 12.06 3.86
CA GLU A 24 -1.08 13.49 4.17
C GLU A 24 -1.15 13.72 5.67
N HIS A 25 -1.91 12.91 6.41
CA HIS A 25 -1.97 13.01 7.87
C HIS A 25 -0.59 12.86 8.53
N PHE A 26 0.20 11.87 8.10
CA PHE A 26 1.57 11.68 8.61
C PHE A 26 2.50 12.84 8.25
N LYS A 27 2.37 13.39 7.04
CA LYS A 27 3.14 14.56 6.61
C LYS A 27 2.80 15.79 7.45
N GLU A 28 1.52 16.08 7.65
CA GLU A 28 1.07 17.26 8.39
C GLU A 28 1.38 17.17 9.89
N LYS A 29 1.17 16.00 10.49
CA LYS A 29 1.29 15.82 11.94
C LYS A 29 2.72 15.51 12.40
N HIS A 30 3.48 14.79 11.58
CA HIS A 30 4.80 14.30 11.94
C HIS A 30 5.93 14.83 11.03
N GLY A 31 5.61 15.53 9.93
CA GLY A 31 6.61 16.01 8.98
C GLY A 31 7.25 14.89 8.15
N VAL A 32 6.64 13.69 8.12
CA VAL A 32 7.19 12.51 7.44
C VAL A 32 6.50 12.28 6.11
N GLU A 33 7.27 12.24 5.02
CA GLU A 33 6.78 11.81 3.71
C GLU A 33 6.96 10.30 3.54
N LEU A 34 5.85 9.57 3.59
CA LEU A 34 5.84 8.13 3.29
C LEU A 34 5.60 7.93 1.79
N SER A 35 6.19 6.89 1.19
CA SER A 35 5.75 6.40 -0.12
C SER A 35 4.57 5.44 0.05
N HIS A 36 3.74 5.24 -0.99
CA HIS A 36 2.66 4.24 -0.93
C HIS A 36 3.19 2.85 -0.59
N GLY A 37 4.33 2.44 -1.17
CA GLY A 37 4.94 1.16 -0.89
C GLY A 37 5.42 0.98 0.55
N ALA A 38 5.97 2.04 1.17
CA ALA A 38 6.37 2.01 2.57
C ALA A 38 5.14 1.89 3.48
N LEU A 39 4.10 2.69 3.23
CA LEU A 39 2.87 2.64 4.00
C LEU A 39 2.20 1.26 3.89
N LEU A 40 2.10 0.69 2.69
CA LEU A 40 1.51 -0.63 2.49
C LEU A 40 2.27 -1.73 3.22
N ARG A 41 3.61 -1.66 3.24
CA ARG A 41 4.44 -2.59 4.01
C ARG A 41 4.16 -2.46 5.50
N ASP A 42 4.17 -1.24 6.03
CA ASP A 42 3.91 -1.00 7.44
C ASP A 42 2.50 -1.47 7.85
N LEU A 43 1.49 -1.22 7.00
CA LEU A 43 0.11 -1.66 7.21
C LEU A 43 -0.04 -3.18 7.17
N MET A 44 0.75 -3.88 6.35
CA MET A 44 0.81 -5.35 6.36
C MET A 44 1.51 -5.88 7.61
N ASP A 45 2.60 -5.25 8.02
CA ASP A 45 3.40 -5.67 9.18
C ASP A 45 2.58 -5.60 10.48
N ILE A 46 1.65 -4.65 10.59
CA ILE A 46 0.70 -4.54 11.72
C ILE A 46 -0.61 -5.32 11.51
N GLU A 47 -0.69 -6.14 10.46
CA GLU A 47 -1.87 -6.93 10.07
C GLU A 47 -3.16 -6.09 9.84
N TYR A 48 -3.02 -4.79 9.54
CA TYR A 48 -4.14 -3.89 9.28
C TYR A 48 -4.74 -4.09 7.88
N ILE A 49 -3.89 -4.46 6.92
CA ILE A 49 -4.32 -4.89 5.59
C ILE A 49 -3.77 -6.28 5.27
N ARG A 50 -4.52 -7.04 4.48
CA ARG A 50 -4.06 -8.28 3.89
C ARG A 50 -4.16 -8.15 2.39
N ILE A 51 -3.02 -8.26 1.69
CA ILE A 51 -3.03 -8.45 0.25
C ILE A 51 -3.64 -9.83 0.01
N THR A 52 -4.83 -9.86 -0.58
CA THR A 52 -5.41 -11.09 -1.10
C THR A 52 -5.02 -11.15 -2.57
N GLU A 53 -4.27 -12.18 -2.96
CA GLU A 53 -4.12 -12.50 -4.38
C GLU A 53 -5.50 -12.89 -4.88
N ASP A 54 -6.18 -11.94 -5.54
CA ASP A 54 -7.43 -12.21 -6.21
C ASP A 54 -7.13 -13.12 -7.42
N ARG A 55 -7.21 -14.44 -7.20
CA ARG A 55 -7.04 -15.47 -8.23
C ARG A 55 -8.19 -15.47 -9.26
N HIS A 56 -9.08 -14.48 -9.25
CA HIS A 56 -10.36 -14.52 -9.99
C HIS A 56 -10.49 -13.46 -11.10
N LYS A 57 -9.39 -12.88 -11.61
CA LYS A 57 -9.44 -11.97 -12.79
C LYS A 57 -9.20 -12.63 -14.16
N TYR A 58 -9.06 -13.96 -14.23
CA TYR A 58 -8.87 -14.71 -15.47
C TYR A 58 -9.79 -15.94 -15.60
N ASP A 59 -11.07 -15.81 -15.26
CA ASP A 59 -12.13 -16.73 -15.73
C ASP A 59 -13.15 -15.96 -16.58
#